data_AF-A0AAN5S064-F1
#
_entry.id   AF-A0AAN5S064-F1
#
_cell.length_a   1.000
_cell.length_b   1.000
_cell.length_c   1.000
_cell.angle_alpha   90.00
_cell.angle_beta   90.00
_cell.angle_gamma   90.00
#
_symmetry.space_group_name_H-M   'P 1'
#
loop_
_entity.id
_entity.type
_entity.pdbx_description
1 polymer ?
#
loop_
_entity_poly.entity_id
_entity_poly.type
_entity_poly.pdbx_seq_one_letter_code
_entity_poly.pdbx_strand_id
1 'polypeptide(L)'
;MKKIILLAGLLMSSGSFAMSADCKIAHAMFEDSGLIMVDGISMAVNDGEKLTNTTVSYDEFSVWYNKVYSKKMNSLTNKYSKYKDVKSNNPIYLGFVSILELDNFTNSLNNYMKTHEKSDMSDIKSAKSRIESAFSRLEKDCGKKYER
;
A
#
# COMPACT_ATOMS: atom_id res chain seq x y z
N MET A 1 -21.60 -12.87 -4.81
CA MET A 1 -21.61 -12.30 -3.45
C MET A 1 -21.52 -13.42 -2.42
N LYS A 2 -20.67 -13.26 -1.39
CA LYS A 2 -20.15 -14.27 -0.42
C LYS A 2 -18.75 -14.77 -0.75
N LYS A 3 -17.75 -13.97 -0.35
CA LYS A 3 -16.35 -14.35 0.02
C LYS A 3 -15.45 -13.12 0.33
N ILE A 4 -16.00 -11.91 0.42
CA ILE A 4 -15.29 -10.69 0.86
C ILE A 4 -15.58 -10.37 2.34
N ILE A 5 -16.18 -11.31 3.09
CA ILE A 5 -16.47 -11.14 4.53
C ILE A 5 -15.82 -12.30 5.26
N LEU A 6 -14.49 -12.25 5.40
CA LEU A 6 -13.74 -13.18 6.26
C LEU A 6 -12.49 -12.52 6.84
N LEU A 7 -12.55 -11.19 7.03
CA LEU A 7 -11.64 -10.43 7.88
C LEU A 7 -12.37 -9.83 9.11
N ALA A 8 -13.70 -9.98 9.20
CA ALA A 8 -14.54 -9.26 10.16
C ALA A 8 -14.83 -10.03 11.47
N GLY A 9 -14.09 -11.09 11.81
CA GLY A 9 -14.46 -11.85 13.01
C GLY A 9 -13.40 -12.79 13.52
N LEU A 10 -12.43 -12.24 14.27
CA LEU A 10 -11.86 -12.95 15.42
C LEU A 10 -10.95 -12.05 16.29
N LEU A 11 -11.49 -11.11 17.07
CA LEU A 11 -10.71 -10.47 18.16
C LEU A 11 -11.60 -10.05 19.32
N MET A 12 -11.84 -10.96 20.27
CA MET A 12 -12.13 -10.59 21.65
C MET A 12 -10.98 -11.08 22.53
N SER A 13 -10.00 -10.21 22.76
CA SER A 13 -9.23 -10.20 24.01
C SER A 13 -8.78 -8.77 24.29
N SER A 14 -9.42 -8.18 25.29
CA SER A 14 -9.19 -6.82 25.76
C SER A 14 -7.87 -6.74 26.51
N GLY A 15 -6.82 -6.32 25.80
CA GLY A 15 -5.59 -5.77 26.37
C GLY A 15 -5.34 -4.41 25.74
N SER A 16 -5.89 -3.35 26.35
CA SER A 16 -5.78 -1.98 25.85
C SER A 16 -4.41 -1.38 26.19
N PHE A 17 -3.38 -1.71 25.41
CA PHE A 17 -2.17 -0.87 25.38
C PHE A 17 -2.44 0.31 24.45
N ALA A 18 -2.41 1.52 24.99
CA ALA A 18 -2.49 2.73 24.17
C ALA A 18 -1.28 2.75 23.22
N MET A 19 -1.55 2.59 21.92
CA MET A 19 -0.52 2.57 20.90
C MET A 19 0.29 3.87 20.91
N SER A 20 1.62 3.76 20.82
CA SER A 20 2.53 4.92 20.86
C SER A 20 2.26 5.88 19.69
N ALA A 21 2.69 7.14 19.82
CA ALA A 21 2.56 8.12 18.74
C ALA A 21 3.24 7.64 17.44
N ASP A 22 4.43 7.06 17.55
CA ASP A 22 5.20 6.52 16.42
C ASP A 22 4.46 5.40 15.70
N CYS A 23 3.85 4.48 16.45
CA CYS A 23 3.03 3.42 15.91
C CYS A 23 1.77 3.96 15.19
N LYS A 24 1.11 4.99 15.74
CA LYS A 24 -0.04 5.64 15.08
C LYS A 24 0.36 6.31 13.76
N ILE A 25 1.52 6.97 13.73
CA ILE A 25 2.06 7.58 12.52
C ILE A 25 2.36 6.50 11.48
N ALA A 26 3.02 5.41 11.88
CA ALA A 26 3.35 4.31 10.98
C ALA A 26 2.09 3.67 10.38
N HIS A 27 1.07 3.39 11.20
CA HIS A 27 -0.23 2.88 10.71
C HIS A 27 -0.89 3.84 9.72
N ALA A 28 -0.85 5.16 9.98
CA ALA A 28 -1.38 6.15 9.05
C ALA A 28 -0.63 6.18 7.70
N MET A 29 0.69 5.96 7.70
CA MET A 29 1.47 5.84 6.45
C MET A 29 1.05 4.60 5.65
N PHE A 30 0.79 3.46 6.30
CA PHE A 30 0.28 2.26 5.63
C PHE A 30 -1.13 2.48 5.06
N GLU A 31 -2.01 3.13 5.81
CA GLU A 31 -3.37 3.46 5.34
C GLU A 31 -3.33 4.37 4.12
N ASP A 32 -2.59 5.49 4.20
CA ASP A 32 -2.46 6.41 3.08
C ASP A 32 -1.83 5.72 1.86
N SER A 33 -0.80 4.90 2.07
CA SER A 33 -0.14 4.17 0.97
C SER A 33 -1.07 3.13 0.34
N GLY A 34 -1.80 2.39 1.19
CA GLY A 34 -2.78 1.40 0.76
C GLY A 34 -3.92 2.00 -0.07
N LEU A 35 -4.40 3.19 0.31
CA LEU A 35 -5.43 3.91 -0.47
C LEU A 35 -4.95 4.25 -1.89
N ILE A 36 -3.70 4.69 -2.05
CA ILE A 36 -3.12 4.98 -3.38
C ILE A 36 -2.92 3.68 -4.17
N MET A 37 -2.45 2.62 -3.52
CA MET A 37 -2.27 1.30 -4.15
C MET A 37 -3.60 0.75 -4.68
N VAL A 38 -4.67 0.81 -3.88
CA VAL A 38 -6.03 0.37 -4.28
C VAL A 38 -6.56 1.20 -5.45
N ASP A 39 -6.34 2.51 -5.43
CA ASP A 39 -6.72 3.40 -6.54
C ASP A 39 -6.01 2.98 -7.83
N GLY A 40 -4.69 2.71 -7.79
CA GLY A 40 -3.93 2.25 -8.95
C GLY A 40 -4.41 0.91 -9.50
N ILE A 41 -4.71 -0.06 -8.63
CA ILE A 41 -5.27 -1.35 -9.05
C ILE A 41 -6.65 -1.15 -9.71
N SER A 42 -7.50 -0.32 -9.12
CA SER A 42 -8.85 -0.04 -9.64
C SER A 42 -8.83 0.66 -10.99
N MET A 43 -7.78 1.42 -11.27
CA MET A 43 -7.56 2.04 -12.58
C MET A 43 -6.92 1.09 -13.60
N ALA A 44 -6.22 0.04 -13.15
CA ALA A 44 -5.55 -0.91 -14.02
C ALA A 44 -6.43 -2.11 -14.40
N VAL A 45 -7.56 -2.32 -13.72
CA VAL A 45 -8.37 -3.54 -13.85
C VAL A 45 -9.85 -3.20 -13.75
N ASN A 46 -10.71 -3.83 -14.56
CA ASN A 46 -12.16 -3.71 -14.38
C ASN A 46 -12.59 -4.40 -13.07
N ASP A 47 -13.73 -3.98 -12.53
CA ASP A 47 -14.25 -4.53 -11.28
C ASP A 47 -14.37 -6.06 -11.31
N GLY A 48 -13.80 -6.71 -10.30
CA GLY A 48 -13.80 -8.18 -10.15
C GLY A 48 -12.81 -8.94 -11.03
N GLU A 49 -12.05 -8.28 -11.91
CA GLU A 49 -11.05 -8.96 -12.76
C GLU A 49 -9.67 -9.07 -12.11
N LYS A 50 -8.84 -9.98 -12.63
CA LYS A 50 -7.41 -10.05 -12.28
C LYS A 50 -6.65 -9.11 -13.19
N LEU A 51 -5.56 -8.53 -12.70
CA LEU A 51 -4.68 -7.67 -13.49
C LEU A 51 -4.19 -8.34 -14.79
N THR A 52 -3.97 -9.65 -14.79
CA THR A 52 -3.59 -10.41 -16.00
C THR A 52 -4.66 -10.48 -17.09
N ASN A 53 -5.90 -10.11 -16.76
CA ASN A 53 -7.06 -10.14 -17.64
C ASN A 53 -7.55 -8.74 -17.95
N THR A 54 -6.79 -7.70 -17.60
CA THR A 54 -7.22 -6.32 -17.81
C THR A 54 -7.57 -6.04 -19.26
N THR A 55 -8.69 -5.35 -19.48
CA THR A 55 -9.04 -4.77 -20.78
C THR A 55 -8.79 -3.26 -20.82
N VAL A 56 -8.27 -2.68 -19.74
CA VAL A 56 -7.94 -1.25 -19.67
C VAL A 56 -6.72 -1.00 -20.55
N SER A 57 -6.81 -0.01 -21.44
CA SER A 57 -5.68 0.34 -22.29
C SER A 57 -4.58 1.07 -21.52
N TYR A 58 -3.33 0.96 -22.00
CA TYR A 58 -2.23 1.73 -21.42
C TYR A 58 -2.50 3.24 -21.47
N ASP A 59 -3.08 3.74 -22.55
CA ASP A 59 -3.36 5.18 -22.70
C ASP A 59 -4.33 5.67 -21.61
N GLU A 60 -5.41 4.93 -21.35
CA GLU A 60 -6.35 5.23 -20.26
C GLU A 60 -5.67 5.19 -18.89
N PHE A 61 -4.90 4.12 -18.61
CA PHE A 61 -4.19 3.98 -17.35
C PHE A 61 -3.14 5.10 -17.14
N SER A 62 -2.41 5.45 -18.21
CA SER A 62 -1.31 6.43 -18.15
C SER A 62 -1.80 7.83 -17.81
N VAL A 63 -3.06 8.17 -18.08
CA VAL A 63 -3.68 9.43 -17.66
C VAL A 63 -3.74 9.50 -16.14
N TRP A 64 -4.19 8.43 -15.48
CA TRP A 64 -4.19 8.36 -14.02
C TRP A 64 -2.77 8.41 -13.46
N TYR A 65 -1.86 7.59 -14.00
CA TYR A 65 -0.48 7.52 -13.51
C TYR A 65 0.22 8.89 -13.56
N ASN A 66 0.13 9.59 -14.70
CA ASN A 66 0.81 10.86 -14.86
C ASN A 66 0.13 12.03 -14.13
N LYS A 67 -1.21 12.07 -14.07
CA LYS A 67 -1.94 13.25 -13.55
C LYS A 67 -2.41 13.10 -12.11
N VAL A 68 -2.72 11.88 -11.67
CA VAL A 68 -3.33 11.59 -10.37
C VAL A 68 -2.28 11.00 -9.43
N TYR A 69 -1.64 9.90 -9.82
CA TYR A 69 -0.65 9.22 -8.98
C TYR A 69 0.50 10.16 -8.59
N SER A 70 1.13 10.84 -9.56
CA SER A 70 2.22 11.79 -9.28
C SER A 70 1.83 12.84 -8.22
N LYS A 71 0.61 13.39 -8.28
CA LYS A 71 0.12 14.36 -7.28
C LYS A 71 -0.09 13.71 -5.92
N LYS A 72 -0.72 12.52 -5.87
CA LYS A 72 -0.94 11.78 -4.63
C LYS A 72 0.38 11.40 -3.96
N MET A 73 1.35 10.92 -4.74
CA MET A 73 2.67 10.55 -4.24
C MET A 73 3.44 11.76 -3.71
N ASN A 74 3.45 12.89 -4.43
CA ASN A 74 4.04 14.13 -3.93
C ASN A 74 3.37 14.63 -2.64
N SER A 75 2.04 14.54 -2.56
CA SER A 75 1.32 14.88 -1.33
C SER A 75 1.69 13.97 -0.16
N LEU A 76 1.81 12.66 -0.42
CA LEU A 76 2.16 11.65 0.58
C LEU A 76 3.58 11.87 1.11
N THR A 77 4.57 12.03 0.22
CA THR A 77 5.95 12.26 0.60
C THR A 77 6.12 13.58 1.34
N ASN A 78 5.42 14.65 0.92
CA ASN A 78 5.44 15.93 1.63
C ASN A 78 4.86 15.81 3.04
N LYS A 79 3.70 15.13 3.20
CA LYS A 79 3.04 14.90 4.49
C LYS A 79 3.96 14.23 5.50
N TYR A 80 4.82 13.31 5.04
CA TYR A 80 5.68 12.49 5.87
C TYR A 80 7.18 12.84 5.79
N SER A 81 7.54 13.91 5.09
CA SER A 81 8.93 14.33 4.81
C SER A 81 9.81 14.45 6.06
N LYS A 82 9.23 14.90 7.18
CA LYS A 82 9.93 15.06 8.47
C LYS A 82 10.38 13.73 9.11
N TYR A 83 9.95 12.60 8.58
CA TYR A 83 10.25 11.27 9.11
C TYR A 83 11.23 10.45 8.25
N LYS A 84 11.74 11.02 7.16
CA LYS A 84 12.59 10.31 6.18
C LYS A 84 13.88 9.73 6.76
N ASP A 85 14.43 10.37 7.81
CA ASP A 85 15.71 10.00 8.43
C ASP A 85 15.54 9.20 9.74
N VAL A 86 14.32 8.71 10.00
CA VAL A 86 14.05 7.91 11.19
C VAL A 86 14.76 6.56 11.10
N LYS A 87 15.45 6.19 12.19
CA LYS A 87 16.24 4.95 12.27
C LYS A 87 15.35 3.71 12.15
N SER A 88 15.93 2.63 11.62
CA SER A 88 15.23 1.35 11.35
C SER A 88 14.70 0.60 12.56
N ASN A 89 15.08 1.00 13.78
CA ASN A 89 14.54 0.45 15.02
C ASN A 89 13.28 1.17 15.53
N ASN A 90 12.83 2.23 14.86
CA ASN A 90 11.60 2.94 15.19
C ASN A 90 10.45 2.49 14.27
N PRO A 91 9.22 2.27 14.78
CA PRO A 91 8.07 1.86 13.97
C PRO A 91 7.77 2.75 12.76
N ILE A 92 8.06 4.05 12.83
CA ILE A 92 7.89 5.00 11.72
C ILE A 92 8.69 4.57 10.49
N TYR A 93 9.85 3.94 10.67
CA TYR A 93 10.64 3.41 9.55
C TYR A 93 9.83 2.39 8.73
N LEU A 94 9.04 1.52 9.39
CA LEU A 94 8.16 0.57 8.69
C LEU A 94 7.07 1.28 7.89
N GLY A 95 6.52 2.37 8.45
CA GLY A 95 5.60 3.23 7.72
C GLY A 95 6.26 3.86 6.48
N PHE A 96 7.51 4.32 6.58
CA PHE A 96 8.23 4.88 5.44
C PHE A 96 8.56 3.82 4.37
N VAL A 97 8.86 2.58 4.77
CA VAL A 97 8.99 1.44 3.83
C VAL A 97 7.70 1.26 3.02
N SER A 98 6.51 1.43 3.62
CA SER A 98 5.24 1.33 2.87
C SER A 98 5.12 2.37 1.74
N ILE A 99 5.63 3.59 1.96
CA ILE A 99 5.62 4.68 0.98
C ILE A 99 6.60 4.36 -0.17
N LEU A 100 7.81 3.90 0.16
CA LEU A 100 8.82 3.53 -0.85
C LEU A 100 8.35 2.36 -1.71
N GLU A 101 7.77 1.35 -1.09
CA GLU A 101 7.33 0.16 -1.82
C GLU A 101 6.01 0.38 -2.57
N LEU A 102 5.17 1.33 -2.14
CA LEU A 102 4.05 1.83 -2.96
C LEU A 102 4.56 2.40 -4.29
N ASP A 103 5.65 3.16 -4.27
CA ASP A 103 6.20 3.74 -5.50
C ASP A 103 6.75 2.65 -6.42
N ASN A 104 7.53 1.72 -5.87
CA ASN A 104 7.99 0.54 -6.62
C ASN A 104 6.82 -0.26 -7.21
N PHE A 105 5.77 -0.50 -6.41
CA PHE A 105 4.56 -1.19 -6.85
C PHE A 105 3.91 -0.45 -8.02
N THR A 106 3.69 0.85 -7.89
CA THR A 106 2.94 1.65 -8.88
C THR A 106 3.73 1.84 -10.17
N ASN A 107 5.05 2.00 -10.08
CA ASN A 107 5.94 2.07 -11.24
C ASN A 107 5.95 0.73 -12.00
N SER A 108 6.01 -0.39 -11.26
CA SER A 108 5.94 -1.73 -11.87
C SER A 108 4.57 -2.00 -12.49
N LEU A 109 3.49 -1.51 -11.87
CA LEU A 109 2.14 -1.55 -12.44
C LEU A 109 2.06 -0.77 -13.76
N ASN A 110 2.61 0.44 -13.80
CA ASN A 110 2.67 1.24 -15.02
C ASN A 110 3.47 0.54 -16.13
N ASN A 111 4.60 -0.08 -15.79
CA ASN A 111 5.37 -0.85 -16.76
C ASN A 111 4.59 -2.06 -17.26
N TYR A 112 3.95 -2.82 -16.36
CA TYR A 112 3.10 -3.95 -16.75
C TYR A 112 1.96 -3.53 -17.68
N MET A 113 1.29 -2.40 -17.39
CA MET A 113 0.23 -1.88 -18.25
C MET A 113 0.73 -1.48 -19.65
N LYS A 114 2.03 -1.17 -19.78
CA LYS A 114 2.66 -0.80 -21.05
C LYS A 114 3.16 -2.00 -21.85
N THR A 115 3.74 -3.00 -21.17
CA THR A 115 4.54 -4.07 -21.81
C THR A 115 3.90 -5.44 -21.69
N HIS A 116 3.05 -5.65 -20.68
CA HIS A 116 2.51 -6.93 -20.23
C HIS A 116 3.57 -8.00 -19.93
N GLU A 117 4.81 -7.61 -19.60
CA GLU A 117 5.88 -8.55 -19.29
C GLU A 117 5.69 -9.25 -17.93
N LYS A 118 6.15 -10.50 -17.84
CA LYS A 118 6.09 -11.28 -16.60
C LYS A 118 7.04 -10.75 -15.51
N SER A 119 8.13 -10.11 -15.91
CA SER A 119 9.09 -9.41 -15.04
C SER A 119 8.37 -8.35 -14.20
N ASP A 120 7.62 -7.46 -14.86
CA ASP A 120 6.88 -6.40 -14.17
C ASP A 120 5.86 -6.98 -13.16
N MET A 121 5.19 -8.09 -13.51
CA MET A 121 4.31 -8.81 -12.58
C MET A 121 5.06 -9.40 -11.38
N SER A 122 6.31 -9.84 -11.56
CA SER A 122 7.17 -10.29 -10.47
C SER A 122 7.54 -9.13 -9.56
N ASP A 123 7.81 -7.95 -10.12
CA ASP A 123 8.19 -6.75 -9.37
C ASP A 123 7.00 -6.19 -8.58
N ILE A 124 5.80 -6.16 -9.17
CA ILE A 124 4.53 -5.86 -8.49
C ILE A 124 4.36 -6.75 -7.24
N LYS A 125 4.52 -8.08 -7.41
CA LYS A 125 4.37 -9.04 -6.31
C LYS A 125 5.44 -8.86 -5.24
N SER A 126 6.67 -8.56 -5.65
CA SER A 126 7.81 -8.37 -4.75
C SER A 126 7.62 -7.11 -3.90
N ALA A 127 7.20 -5.99 -4.51
CA ALA A 127 6.88 -4.75 -3.78
C ALA A 127 5.72 -4.97 -2.80
N LYS A 128 4.62 -5.60 -3.24
CA LYS A 128 3.49 -5.96 -2.38
C LYS A 128 3.92 -6.81 -1.18
N SER A 129 4.76 -7.83 -1.40
CA SER A 129 5.28 -8.70 -0.33
C SER A 129 6.12 -7.92 0.70
N ARG A 130 6.91 -6.93 0.26
CA ARG A 130 7.68 -6.06 1.15
C ARG A 130 6.77 -5.15 1.99
N ILE A 131 5.69 -4.61 1.40
CA ILE A 131 4.65 -3.87 2.14
C ILE A 131 4.00 -4.77 3.19
N GLU A 132 3.54 -5.96 2.82
CA GLU A 132 2.88 -6.92 3.71
C GLU A 132 3.80 -7.36 4.85
N SER A 133 5.08 -7.58 4.56
CA SER A 133 6.09 -7.94 5.56
C SER A 133 6.35 -6.80 6.55
N ALA A 134 6.45 -5.56 6.05
CA ALA A 134 6.61 -4.38 6.89
C ALA A 134 5.37 -4.12 7.78
N PHE A 135 4.17 -4.29 7.23
CA PHE A 135 2.92 -4.18 7.99
C PHE A 135 2.80 -5.26 9.07
N SER A 136 3.09 -6.52 8.72
CA SER A 136 3.08 -7.63 9.69
C SER A 136 4.05 -7.39 10.85
N ARG A 137 5.22 -6.82 10.56
CA ARG A 137 6.17 -6.43 11.60
C ARG A 137 5.65 -5.27 12.45
N LEU A 138 5.01 -4.27 11.84
CA LEU A 138 4.37 -3.18 12.56
C LEU A 138 3.30 -3.70 13.52
N GLU A 139 2.42 -4.61 13.08
CA GLU A 139 1.39 -5.20 13.94
C GLU A 139 2.01 -5.99 15.12
N LYS A 140 3.14 -6.65 14.90
CA LYS A 140 3.87 -7.35 15.96
C LYS A 140 4.47 -6.37 16.98
N ASP A 141 5.05 -5.28 16.51
CA ASP A 141 5.77 -4.32 17.36
C ASP A 141 4.82 -3.31 18.05
N CYS A 142 3.69 -3.00 17.43
CA CYS A 142 2.76 -1.94 17.83
C CYS A 142 1.36 -2.40 18.22
N GLY A 143 1.02 -3.67 17.96
CA GLY A 143 -0.35 -4.15 17.99
C GLY A 143 -1.16 -3.72 16.76
N LYS A 144 -2.36 -4.31 16.65
CA LYS A 144 -3.32 -3.96 15.60
C LYS A 144 -4.00 -2.64 15.90
N LYS A 145 -4.27 -1.84 14.87
CA LYS A 145 -5.13 -0.66 15.00
C LYS A 145 -6.56 -1.16 15.27
N TYR A 146 -7.15 -0.79 16.42
CA TYR A 146 -8.57 -1.07 16.68
C TYR A 146 -9.41 -0.24 15.71
N GLU A 147 -10.21 -0.90 14.87
CA GLU A 147 -11.38 -0.29 14.25
C GLU A 147 -12.43 -0.12 15.37
N ARG A 148 -12.82 1.12 15.65
CA ARG A 148 -13.93 1.43 16.56
C ARG A 148 -15.26 1.29 15.84
#